data_AF-A0A527VNE1-F1
#
_entry.id   AF-A0A527VNE1-F1
#
_cell.length_a   1.000
_cell.length_b   1.000
_cell.length_c   1.000
_cell.angle_alpha   90.00
_cell.angle_beta   90.00
_cell.angle_gamma   90.00
#
_symmetry.space_group_name_H-M   'P 1'
#
loop_
_entity.id
_entity.type
_entity.pdbx_description
1 polymer ?
#
loop_
_entity_poly.entity_id
_entity_poly.type
_entity_poly.pdbx_seq_one_letter_code
_entity_poly.pdbx_strand_id
1 'polypeptide(L)'
;VHAMCKIDPWFLEQIAGIIAMEERIREHGLPQDAVNLRMLKAMGFSDARLASLTKTDAEAVQKAREKLDVHPVYKRIDTCAAEFASPTA
;
A
#
# COMPACT_ATOMS: atom_id res chain seq x y z
N VAL A 1 -23.89 0.82 -5.22
CA VAL A 1 -22.79 0.05 -5.85
C VAL A 1 -23.07 -1.45 -5.80
N HIS A 2 -23.12 -2.09 -4.63
CA HIS A 2 -23.41 -3.54 -4.50
C HIS A 2 -24.61 -4.02 -5.33
N ALA A 3 -25.74 -3.30 -5.27
CA ALA A 3 -26.96 -3.69 -5.99
C ALA A 3 -26.75 -3.89 -7.50
N MET A 4 -25.78 -3.18 -8.11
CA MET A 4 -25.48 -3.20 -9.54
C MET A 4 -24.40 -4.22 -9.92
N CYS A 5 -23.32 -4.35 -9.13
CA CYS A 5 -22.18 -5.21 -9.46
C CYS A 5 -22.16 -6.55 -8.70
N LYS A 6 -22.99 -6.70 -7.67
CA LYS A 6 -23.06 -7.87 -6.77
C LYS A 6 -21.76 -8.20 -6.02
N ILE A 7 -20.77 -7.30 -6.03
CA ILE A 7 -19.54 -7.41 -5.22
C ILE A 7 -19.92 -7.26 -3.76
N ASP A 8 -19.51 -8.20 -2.91
CA ASP A 8 -19.80 -8.18 -1.48
C ASP A 8 -19.43 -6.82 -0.85
N PRO A 9 -20.31 -6.26 0.03
CA PRO A 9 -20.06 -4.97 0.67
C PRO A 9 -18.70 -4.86 1.34
N TRP A 10 -18.17 -5.95 1.90
CA TRP A 10 -16.86 -5.96 2.54
C TRP A 10 -15.74 -5.50 1.60
N PHE A 11 -15.73 -5.97 0.34
CA PHE A 11 -14.74 -5.53 -0.65
C PHE A 11 -14.94 -4.07 -1.05
N LEU A 12 -16.20 -3.62 -1.13
CA LEU A 12 -16.50 -2.23 -1.45
C LEU A 12 -16.00 -1.29 -0.36
N GLU A 13 -16.08 -1.71 0.90
CA GLU A 13 -15.51 -0.97 2.03
C GLU A 13 -13.97 -0.92 1.96
N GLN A 14 -13.29 -2.02 1.58
CA GLN A 14 -11.84 -1.99 1.38
C GLN A 14 -11.44 -0.99 0.28
N ILE A 15 -12.15 -0.99 -0.84
CA ILE A 15 -11.92 -0.03 -1.94
C ILE A 15 -12.19 1.40 -1.48
N ALA A 16 -13.28 1.64 -0.75
CA ALA A 16 -13.61 2.94 -0.20
C ALA A 16 -12.51 3.44 0.76
N GLY A 17 -11.93 2.55 1.57
CA GLY A 17 -10.79 2.86 2.44
C GLY A 17 -9.55 3.32 1.67
N ILE A 18 -9.24 2.65 0.54
CA ILE A 18 -8.15 3.06 -0.36
C ILE A 18 -8.44 4.46 -0.93
N ILE A 19 -9.65 4.70 -1.44
CA ILE A 19 -10.05 6.00 -2.00
C ILE A 19 -9.96 7.12 -0.95
N ALA A 20 -10.45 6.88 0.27
CA ALA A 20 -10.36 7.86 1.34
C ALA A 20 -8.91 8.21 1.69
N MET A 21 -8.01 7.22 1.66
CA MET A 21 -6.58 7.45 1.85
C MET A 21 -5.96 8.27 0.70
N GLU A 22 -6.38 8.04 -0.55
CA GLU A 22 -5.93 8.87 -1.67
C GLU A 22 -6.27 10.34 -1.48
N GLU A 23 -7.48 10.66 -1.00
CA GLU A 23 -7.85 12.05 -0.70
C GLU A 23 -6.97 12.66 0.39
N ARG A 24 -6.69 11.89 1.47
CA ARG A 24 -5.77 12.34 2.53
C ARG A 24 -4.38 12.64 2.00
N ILE A 25 -3.87 11.82 1.08
CA ILE A 25 -2.56 12.03 0.44
C ILE A 25 -2.59 13.28 -0.46
N ARG A 26 -3.68 13.52 -1.20
CA ARG A 26 -3.82 14.74 -2.02
C ARG A 26 -3.85 16.00 -1.16
N GLU A 27 -4.48 15.94 0.01
CA GLU A 27 -4.61 17.08 0.92
C GLU A 27 -3.32 17.36 1.70
N HIS A 28 -2.69 16.32 2.26
CA HIS A 28 -1.56 16.48 3.18
C HIS A 28 -0.19 16.17 2.55
N GLY A 29 -0.16 15.62 1.33
CA GLY A 29 1.05 15.17 0.67
C GLY A 29 1.57 13.82 1.19
N LEU A 30 2.83 13.52 0.84
CA LEU A 30 3.51 12.31 1.29
C LEU A 30 3.98 12.46 2.75
N PRO A 31 3.78 11.43 3.59
CA PRO A 31 4.34 11.42 4.93
C PRO A 31 5.88 11.47 4.90
N GLN A 32 6.46 12.13 5.88
CA GLN A 32 7.92 12.29 6.01
C GLN A 32 8.53 11.32 7.04
N ASP A 33 7.72 10.44 7.63
CA ASP A 33 8.15 9.42 8.58
C ASP A 33 7.96 8.01 8.01
N ALA A 34 8.80 7.08 8.48
CA ALA A 34 8.83 5.72 7.99
C ALA A 34 7.59 4.90 8.35
N VAL A 35 6.90 5.22 9.46
CA VAL A 35 5.74 4.46 9.95
C VAL A 35 4.55 4.69 9.01
N ASN A 36 4.21 5.94 8.76
CA ASN A 36 3.10 6.29 7.89
C ASN A 36 3.41 5.93 6.43
N LEU A 37 4.66 6.07 5.97
CA LEU A 37 5.01 5.63 4.63
C LEU A 37 4.89 4.11 4.48
N ARG A 38 5.30 3.32 5.49
CA ARG A 38 5.07 1.87 5.50
C ARG A 38 3.59 1.52 5.46
N MET A 39 2.74 2.25 6.20
CA MET A 39 1.29 2.05 6.15
C MET A 39 0.74 2.21 4.74
N LEU A 40 1.13 3.27 4.03
CA LEU A 40 0.73 3.47 2.63
C LEU A 40 1.21 2.34 1.72
N LYS A 41 2.46 1.89 1.88
CA LYS A 41 2.99 0.76 1.10
C LYS A 41 2.29 -0.56 1.43
N ALA A 42 1.94 -0.80 2.70
CA ALA A 42 1.20 -1.99 3.15
C ALA A 42 -0.24 -2.01 2.62
N MET A 43 -0.85 -0.85 2.39
CA MET A 43 -2.14 -0.73 1.68
C MET A 43 -2.04 -1.03 0.17
N GLY A 44 -0.83 -1.25 -0.37
CA GLY A 44 -0.61 -1.60 -1.77
C GLY A 44 -0.35 -0.41 -2.71
N PHE A 45 -0.17 0.81 -2.20
CA PHE A 45 0.12 1.97 -3.04
C PHE A 45 1.48 1.83 -3.75
N SER A 46 1.49 1.97 -5.07
CA SER A 46 2.71 2.03 -5.87
C SER A 46 3.37 3.41 -5.77
N ASP A 47 4.69 3.48 -5.99
CA ASP A 47 5.41 4.76 -5.98
C ASP A 47 4.88 5.69 -7.10
N ALA A 48 4.49 5.11 -8.25
CA ALA A 48 3.83 5.83 -9.33
C ALA A 48 2.45 6.39 -8.94
N ARG A 49 1.63 5.64 -8.18
CA ARG A 49 0.34 6.13 -7.72
C ARG A 49 0.51 7.27 -6.73
N LEU A 50 1.38 7.11 -5.73
CA LEU A 50 1.70 8.16 -4.77
C LEU A 50 2.22 9.43 -5.48
N ALA A 51 3.10 9.26 -6.46
CA ALA A 51 3.63 10.35 -7.28
C ALA A 51 2.52 11.12 -8.02
N SER A 52 1.58 10.40 -8.63
CA SER A 52 0.42 11.01 -9.31
C SER A 52 -0.49 11.79 -8.35
N LEU A 53 -0.65 11.31 -7.11
CA LEU A 53 -1.50 11.94 -6.10
C LEU A 53 -0.87 13.22 -5.55
N THR A 54 0.46 13.25 -5.40
CA THR A 54 1.20 14.39 -4.85
C THR A 54 1.84 15.28 -5.93
N LYS A 55 1.52 15.05 -7.21
CA LYS A 55 2.05 15.81 -8.36
C LYS A 55 3.59 15.90 -8.38
N THR A 56 4.24 14.77 -8.13
CA THR A 56 5.70 14.61 -8.17
C THR A 56 6.07 13.43 -9.08
N ASP A 57 7.36 13.15 -9.22
CA ASP A 57 7.86 11.99 -9.94
C ASP A 57 7.98 10.74 -9.07
N ALA A 58 7.78 9.56 -9.67
CA ALA A 58 7.92 8.27 -8.98
C ALA A 58 9.33 8.08 -8.38
N GLU A 59 10.37 8.59 -9.04
CA GLU A 59 11.75 8.54 -8.55
C GLU A 59 11.92 9.33 -7.25
N ALA A 60 11.23 10.47 -7.10
CA ALA A 60 11.27 11.26 -5.87
C ALA A 60 10.62 10.50 -4.70
N VAL A 61 9.51 9.80 -4.95
CA VAL A 61 8.84 8.95 -3.96
C VAL A 61 9.74 7.77 -3.57
N GLN A 62 10.38 7.12 -4.55
CA GLN A 62 11.34 6.05 -4.30
C GLN A 62 12.51 6.53 -3.44
N LYS A 63 13.11 7.69 -3.74
CA LYS A 63 14.20 8.27 -2.95
C LYS A 63 13.76 8.59 -1.51
N ALA A 64 12.55 9.13 -1.33
CA ALA A 64 11.99 9.37 0.00
C ALA A 64 11.82 8.06 0.79
N ARG A 65 11.36 7.02 0.10
CA ARG A 65 11.19 5.68 0.67
C ARG A 65 12.52 5.05 1.09
N GLU A 66 13.55 5.15 0.26
CA GLU A 66 14.91 4.68 0.55
C GLU A 66 15.55 5.46 1.70
N LYS A 67 15.40 6.78 1.72
CA LYS A 67 15.89 7.64 2.81
C LYS A 67 15.31 7.27 4.18
N LEU A 68 14.07 6.75 4.19
CA LEU A 68 13.36 6.33 5.40
C LEU A 68 13.51 4.83 5.71
N ASP A 69 14.35 4.10 4.95
CA ASP A 69 14.55 2.66 5.10
C ASP A 69 13.23 1.87 5.05
N VAL A 70 12.43 2.16 4.03
CA VAL A 70 11.14 1.51 3.78
C VAL A 70 11.28 0.59 2.56
N HIS A 71 11.55 -0.69 2.77
CA HIS A 71 11.75 -1.66 1.70
C HIS A 71 10.71 -2.78 1.77
N PRO A 72 10.30 -3.34 0.61
CA PRO A 72 9.48 -4.54 0.61
C PRO A 72 10.29 -5.72 1.17
N VAL A 73 9.58 -6.67 1.76
CA VAL A 73 10.15 -7.95 2.19
C VAL A 73 9.48 -9.07 1.43
N TYR A 74 10.24 -10.11 1.10
CA TYR A 74 9.72 -11.31 0.46
C TYR A 74 9.41 -12.35 1.54
N LYS A 75 8.19 -12.89 1.51
CA LYS A 75 7.70 -13.92 2.43
C LYS A 75 7.47 -15.21 1.65
N ARG A 76 7.74 -16.35 2.30
CA ARG A 76 7.49 -17.67 1.73
C ARG A 76 6.05 -18.10 1.95
N ILE A 77 5.53 -18.90 1.02
CA ILE A 77 4.23 -19.57 1.16
C ILE A 77 4.50 -20.95 1.75
N ASP A 78 4.01 -21.21 2.96
CA ASP A 78 4.35 -22.43 3.72
C ASP A 78 3.14 -23.33 4.03
N THR A 79 1.95 -23.02 3.51
CA THR A 79 0.66 -23.71 3.74
C THR A 79 0.16 -23.78 5.19
N CYS A 80 1.00 -23.48 6.17
CA CYS A 80 0.76 -23.68 7.60
C CYS A 80 0.98 -22.42 8.43
N ALA A 81 1.04 -21.24 7.80
CA ALA A 81 1.25 -19.96 8.47
C ALA A 81 2.47 -19.96 9.42
N ALA A 82 3.58 -20.51 8.92
CA ALA A 82 4.87 -20.68 9.59
C ALA A 82 4.89 -21.64 10.79
N GLU A 83 3.89 -22.52 10.95
CA GLU A 83 3.94 -23.59 11.95
C GLU A 83 5.15 -24.53 11.72
N PHE A 84 5.46 -24.82 10.45
CA PHE A 84 6.58 -25.67 10.04
C PHE A 84 7.47 -24.98 9.00
N ALA A 85 8.75 -25.35 9.00
CA ALA A 85 9.69 -24.87 7.99
C ALA A 85 9.36 -25.48 6.62
N SER A 86 9.02 -24.62 5.64
CA SER A 86 8.83 -25.06 4.25
C SER A 86 10.17 -25.16 3.49
N PRO A 87 10.43 -26.27 2.79
CA PRO A 87 11.64 -26.46 2.00
C PRO A 87 11.62 -25.69 0.67
N THR A 88 10.47 -25.19 0.21
CA THR A 88 10.36 -24.42 -1.03
C THR A 88 10.21 -22.92 -0.73
N ALA A 89 10.90 -22.10 -1.52
CA ALA A 89 10.81 -20.65 -1.51
C ALA A 89 9.81 -20.14 -2.54
#